data_AF-A0A7W1FW35-F1
#
_entry.id   AF-A0A7W1FW35-F1
#
_cell.length_a   1.000
_cell.length_b   1.000
_cell.length_c   1.000
_cell.angle_alpha   90.00
_cell.angle_beta   90.00
_cell.angle_gamma   90.00
#
_symmetry.space_group_name_H-M   'P 1'
#
loop_
_entity.id
_entity.type
_entity.pdbx_description
1 polymer ?
#
loop_
_entity_poly.entity_id
_entity_poly.type
_entity_poly.pdbx_seq_one_letter_code
_entity_poly.pdbx_strand_id
1 'polypeptide(L)'
;MNFCYKCTHETIGEVSSGTDWFTIIIALATVGVTIYVVYLGKKVEIKISRFNKLCFDPLELKFNFLADLIQEHKTEQISNHLNAITEISTDFNLVLTQIKHVYPKLDIDKLQDIFQEFTDKAFANQQEGMYSIFGDFLGIKVRILNKVYDYALISELKVLKFR
;
A
#
# COMPACT_ATOMS: atom_id res chain seq x y z
N MET A 1 58.81 -12.54 -61.48
CA MET A 1 58.06 -13.06 -60.31
C MET A 1 58.97 -12.99 -59.09
N ASN A 2 58.62 -12.12 -58.15
CA ASN A 2 59.00 -12.18 -56.72
C ASN A 2 58.23 -11.04 -56.03
N PHE A 3 57.05 -11.36 -55.49
CA PHE A 3 56.28 -10.45 -54.65
C PHE A 3 56.92 -10.44 -53.26
N CYS A 4 57.45 -9.29 -52.88
CA CYS A 4 58.03 -9.05 -51.57
C CYS A 4 56.90 -8.95 -50.52
N TYR A 5 56.74 -9.99 -49.69
CA TYR A 5 55.93 -9.94 -48.47
C TYR A 5 56.66 -9.07 -47.44
N LYS A 6 56.39 -7.75 -47.45
CA LYS A 6 56.86 -6.84 -46.40
C LYS A 6 55.69 -6.51 -45.48
N CYS A 7 55.68 -7.26 -44.38
CA CYS A 7 55.15 -6.92 -43.05
C CYS A 7 54.20 -5.72 -42.95
N THR A 8 52.90 -5.98 -42.99
CA THR A 8 51.91 -5.22 -42.22
C THR A 8 51.58 -6.02 -40.96
N HIS A 9 52.55 -6.09 -40.05
CA HIS A 9 52.21 -6.20 -38.63
C HIS A 9 52.21 -4.76 -38.09
N GLU A 10 51.17 -4.01 -38.49
CA GLU A 10 50.74 -2.85 -37.73
C GLU A 10 50.35 -3.35 -36.34
N THR A 11 51.20 -2.99 -35.38
CA THR A 11 50.84 -2.72 -33.99
C THR A 11 49.77 -3.65 -33.42
N ILE A 12 50.21 -4.79 -32.89
CA ILE A 12 49.70 -5.23 -31.59
C ILE A 12 50.26 -4.24 -30.57
N GLY A 13 49.77 -2.99 -30.63
CA GLY A 13 49.96 -2.02 -29.59
C GLY A 13 49.02 -2.44 -28.48
N GLU A 14 49.58 -2.78 -27.33
CA GLU A 14 48.88 -2.98 -26.06
C GLU A 14 48.02 -1.74 -25.75
N VAL A 15 46.78 -1.77 -26.22
CA VAL A 15 45.68 -0.96 -25.71
C VAL A 15 44.71 -2.07 -25.29
N SER A 16 44.57 -2.46 -24.02
CA SER A 16 44.42 -1.58 -22.87
C SER A 16 44.23 -2.39 -21.58
N SER A 17 45.30 -2.77 -20.87
CA SER A 17 45.13 -3.42 -19.56
C SER A 17 44.37 -2.53 -18.57
N GLY A 18 44.58 -1.22 -18.64
CA GLY A 18 43.91 -0.23 -17.79
C GLY A 18 42.40 -0.15 -17.99
N THR A 19 41.90 -0.05 -19.22
CA THR A 19 40.44 0.05 -19.45
C THR A 19 39.73 -1.28 -19.23
N ASP A 20 40.42 -2.41 -19.37
CA ASP A 20 39.87 -3.72 -19.00
C ASP A 20 39.64 -3.79 -17.49
N TRP A 21 40.60 -3.34 -16.68
CA TRP A 21 40.43 -3.25 -15.22
C TRP A 21 39.34 -2.24 -14.81
N PHE A 22 39.25 -1.08 -15.46
CA PHE A 22 38.15 -0.13 -15.22
C PHE A 22 36.77 -0.73 -15.55
N THR A 23 36.67 -1.48 -16.64
CA THR A 23 35.43 -2.16 -17.03
C THR A 23 35.03 -3.23 -16.00
N ILE A 24 36.00 -3.98 -15.48
CA ILE A 24 35.79 -4.96 -14.40
C ILE A 24 35.30 -4.26 -13.13
N ILE A 25 35.90 -3.12 -12.74
CA ILE A 25 35.49 -2.35 -11.56
C ILE A 25 34.06 -1.82 -11.73
N ILE A 26 33.72 -1.26 -12.90
CA ILE A 26 32.37 -0.76 -13.19
C ILE A 26 31.35 -1.91 -13.19
N ALA A 27 31.70 -3.07 -13.75
CA ALA A 27 30.84 -4.24 -13.74
C ALA A 27 30.56 -4.72 -12.30
N LEU A 28 31.60 -4.82 -11.46
CA LEU A 28 31.45 -5.19 -10.05
C LEU A 28 30.62 -4.15 -9.26
N ALA A 29 30.84 -2.86 -9.51
CA ALA A 29 30.03 -1.79 -8.91
C ALA A 29 28.56 -1.89 -9.33
N THR A 30 28.30 -2.17 -10.61
CA THR A 30 26.93 -2.33 -11.13
C THR A 30 26.23 -3.54 -10.52
N VAL A 31 26.95 -4.67 -10.38
CA VAL A 31 26.44 -5.84 -9.66
C VAL A 31 26.12 -5.50 -8.20
N GLY A 32 27.02 -4.78 -7.53
CA GLY A 32 26.82 -4.32 -6.15
C GLY A 32 25.56 -3.44 -6.00
N VAL A 33 25.38 -2.46 -6.89
CA VAL A 33 24.18 -1.61 -6.91
C VAL A 33 22.93 -2.44 -7.20
N THR A 34 22.99 -3.37 -8.14
CA THR A 34 21.84 -4.22 -8.49
C THR A 34 21.40 -5.10 -7.32
N ILE A 35 22.35 -5.76 -6.64
CA ILE A 35 22.07 -6.55 -5.44
C ILE A 35 21.46 -5.68 -4.34
N TYR A 36 22.00 -4.47 -4.14
CA TYR A 36 21.49 -3.53 -3.15
C TYR A 36 20.05 -3.08 -3.47
N VAL A 37 19.76 -2.76 -4.73
CA VAL A 37 18.41 -2.37 -5.19
C VAL A 37 17.43 -3.53 -5.01
N VAL A 38 17.81 -4.75 -5.39
CA VAL A 38 16.97 -5.96 -5.20
C VAL A 38 16.70 -6.21 -3.71
N TYR A 39 17.72 -6.07 -2.86
CA TYR A 39 17.58 -6.19 -1.41
C TYR A 39 16.62 -5.15 -0.83
N LEU A 40 16.76 -3.88 -1.21
CA LEU A 40 15.86 -2.80 -0.78
C LEU A 40 14.44 -3.04 -1.28
N GLY A 41 14.27 -3.44 -2.54
CA GLY A 41 12.98 -3.77 -3.12
C GLY A 41 12.24 -4.84 -2.32
N LYS A 42 12.90 -5.96 -2.02
CA LYS A 42 12.32 -7.03 -1.18
C LYS A 42 11.95 -6.55 0.21
N LYS A 43 12.78 -5.68 0.81
CA LYS A 43 12.50 -5.13 2.16
C LYS A 43 11.27 -4.22 2.15
N VAL A 44 11.08 -3.42 1.10
CA VAL A 44 9.88 -2.61 0.89
C VAL A 44 8.66 -3.49 0.68
N GLU A 45 8.77 -4.50 -0.19
CA GLU A 45 7.69 -5.43 -0.52
C GLU A 45 7.16 -6.15 0.73
N ILE A 46 8.05 -6.67 1.58
CA ILE A 46 7.67 -7.34 2.83
C ILE A 46 6.93 -6.37 3.77
N LYS A 47 7.37 -5.11 3.85
CA LYS A 47 6.70 -4.09 4.67
C LYS A 47 5.30 -3.78 4.15
N ILE A 48 5.15 -3.55 2.85
CA ILE A 48 3.83 -3.31 2.22
C ILE A 48 2.94 -4.52 2.44
N SER A 49 3.43 -5.72 2.17
CA SER A 49 2.67 -6.96 2.33
C SER A 49 2.17 -7.13 3.76
N ARG A 50 3.03 -6.83 4.76
CA ARG A 50 2.64 -6.84 6.17
C ARG A 50 1.61 -5.75 6.49
N PHE A 51 1.80 -4.54 5.96
CA PHE A 51 0.86 -3.44 6.15
C PHE A 51 -0.52 -3.79 5.59
N ASN A 52 -0.57 -4.33 4.37
CA ASN A 52 -1.83 -4.72 3.75
C ASN A 52 -2.56 -5.77 4.60
N LYS A 53 -1.87 -6.86 4.95
CA LYS A 53 -2.47 -7.96 5.74
C LYS A 53 -2.96 -7.55 7.13
N LEU A 54 -2.25 -6.64 7.79
CA LEU A 54 -2.55 -6.25 9.17
C LEU A 54 -3.44 -5.01 9.28
N CYS A 55 -3.60 -4.24 8.20
CA CYS A 55 -4.31 -2.96 8.23
C CYS A 55 -5.37 -2.87 7.12
N PHE A 56 -4.98 -2.99 5.85
CA PHE A 56 -5.94 -2.87 4.74
C PHE A 56 -6.95 -3.99 4.69
N ASP A 57 -6.50 -5.24 4.65
CA ASP A 57 -7.38 -6.39 4.42
C ASP A 57 -8.49 -6.49 5.50
N PRO A 58 -8.19 -6.31 6.82
CA PRO A 58 -9.24 -6.32 7.85
C PRO A 58 -10.25 -5.16 7.71
N LEU A 59 -9.80 -3.96 7.35
CA LEU A 59 -10.67 -2.81 7.14
C LEU A 59 -11.56 -3.03 5.92
N GLU A 60 -10.97 -3.49 4.82
CA GLU A 60 -11.68 -3.79 3.58
C GLU A 60 -12.73 -4.88 3.77
N LEU A 61 -12.42 -5.91 4.56
CA LEU A 61 -13.38 -6.95 4.92
C LEU A 61 -14.62 -6.36 5.62
N LYS A 62 -14.43 -5.46 6.59
CA LYS A 62 -15.54 -4.81 7.31
C LYS A 62 -16.33 -3.86 6.41
N PHE A 63 -15.66 -3.12 5.54
CA PHE A 63 -16.34 -2.30 4.54
C PHE A 63 -17.16 -3.14 3.56
N ASN A 64 -16.63 -4.26 3.08
CA ASN A 64 -17.34 -5.12 2.15
C ASN A 64 -18.58 -5.74 2.80
N PHE A 65 -18.47 -6.19 4.05
CA PHE A 65 -19.63 -6.69 4.80
C PHE A 65 -20.75 -5.64 4.92
N LEU A 66 -20.40 -4.39 5.22
CA LEU A 66 -21.37 -3.29 5.29
C LEU A 66 -21.95 -2.95 3.90
N ALA A 67 -21.13 -3.00 2.85
CA ALA A 67 -21.59 -2.80 1.48
C ALA A 67 -22.59 -3.88 1.07
N ASP A 68 -22.31 -5.14 1.39
CA ASP A 68 -23.18 -6.28 1.11
C ASP A 68 -24.50 -6.15 1.88
N LEU A 69 -24.46 -5.78 3.17
CA LEU A 69 -25.66 -5.51 3.98
C LEU A 69 -26.55 -4.44 3.34
N ILE A 70 -25.97 -3.31 2.92
CA ILE A 70 -26.72 -2.23 2.26
C ILE A 70 -27.29 -2.70 0.93
N GLN A 71 -26.55 -3.51 0.18
CA GLN A 71 -26.97 -3.97 -1.14
C GLN A 71 -28.03 -5.07 -1.10
N GLU A 72 -28.01 -5.94 -0.09
CA GLU A 72 -28.98 -7.01 0.11
C GLU A 72 -30.33 -6.44 0.55
N HIS A 73 -30.31 -5.41 1.42
CA HIS A 73 -31.51 -4.84 2.04
C HIS A 73 -31.90 -3.46 1.49
N LYS A 74 -31.56 -3.15 0.23
CA LYS A 74 -31.69 -1.80 -0.40
C LYS A 74 -33.00 -1.06 -0.11
N THR A 75 -34.12 -1.76 -0.17
CA THR A 75 -35.48 -1.20 -0.02
C THR A 75 -36.02 -1.27 1.40
N GLU A 76 -35.38 -2.04 2.28
CA GLU A 76 -35.79 -2.16 3.67
C GLU A 76 -35.40 -0.92 4.45
N GLN A 77 -36.21 -0.59 5.45
CA GLN A 77 -35.93 0.54 6.31
C GLN A 77 -34.66 0.30 7.12
N ILE A 78 -33.84 1.34 7.25
CA ILE A 78 -32.62 1.30 8.04
C ILE A 78 -32.91 0.88 9.49
N SER A 79 -34.06 1.27 10.05
CA SER A 79 -34.51 0.87 11.39
C SER A 79 -34.46 -0.64 11.65
N ASN A 80 -34.72 -1.46 10.63
CA ASN A 80 -34.72 -2.92 10.75
C ASN A 80 -33.30 -3.50 10.88
N HIS A 81 -32.29 -2.72 10.48
CA HIS A 81 -30.89 -3.14 10.40
C HIS A 81 -29.96 -2.32 11.31
N LEU A 82 -30.51 -1.47 12.19
CA LEU A 82 -29.71 -0.66 13.12
C LEU A 82 -28.84 -1.52 14.04
N ASN A 83 -29.32 -2.68 14.46
CA ASN A 83 -28.53 -3.62 15.26
C ASN A 83 -27.31 -4.11 14.48
N ALA A 84 -27.49 -4.53 13.23
CA ALA A 84 -26.41 -4.98 12.37
C ALA A 84 -25.40 -3.84 12.10
N ILE A 85 -25.87 -2.63 11.84
CA ILE A 85 -25.02 -1.44 11.65
C ILE A 85 -24.21 -1.15 12.93
N THR A 86 -24.82 -1.30 14.11
CA THR A 86 -24.16 -1.08 15.40
C THR A 86 -23.11 -2.15 15.70
N GLU A 87 -23.40 -3.42 15.40
CA GLU A 87 -22.46 -4.53 15.52
C GLU A 87 -21.25 -4.30 14.60
N ILE A 88 -21.47 -3.93 13.34
CA ILE A 88 -20.41 -3.59 12.40
C ILE A 88 -19.56 -2.42 12.90
N SER A 89 -20.19 -1.39 13.47
CA SER A 89 -19.48 -0.25 14.05
C SER A 89 -18.59 -0.66 15.23
N THR A 90 -19.10 -1.53 16.09
CA THR A 90 -18.33 -2.09 17.21
C THR A 90 -17.14 -2.89 16.71
N ASP A 91 -17.36 -3.77 15.73
CA ASP A 91 -16.32 -4.56 15.08
C ASP A 91 -15.27 -3.70 14.39
N PHE A 92 -15.70 -2.63 13.71
CA PHE A 92 -14.80 -1.68 13.07
C PHE A 92 -13.90 -0.99 14.10
N ASN A 93 -14.47 -0.57 15.23
CA ASN A 93 -13.70 0.01 16.34
C ASN A 93 -12.72 -0.98 16.97
N LEU A 94 -13.07 -2.26 17.07
CA LEU A 94 -12.16 -3.31 17.52
C LEU A 94 -10.99 -3.49 16.55
N VAL A 95 -11.25 -3.56 15.24
CA VAL A 95 -10.21 -3.62 14.21
C VAL A 95 -9.28 -2.41 14.29
N LEU A 96 -9.83 -1.21 14.40
CA LEU A 96 -9.05 0.01 14.53
C LEU A 96 -8.19 0.03 15.81
N THR A 97 -8.70 -0.50 16.92
CA THR A 97 -7.93 -0.65 18.16
C THR A 97 -6.76 -1.62 18.00
N GLN A 98 -6.98 -2.74 17.31
CA GLN A 98 -5.91 -3.70 16.99
C GLN A 98 -4.85 -3.07 16.09
N ILE A 99 -5.27 -2.29 15.09
CA ILE A 99 -4.37 -1.54 14.21
C ILE A 99 -3.58 -0.50 15.03
N LYS A 100 -4.20 0.20 15.99
CA LYS A 100 -3.51 1.15 16.89
C LYS A 100 -2.35 0.49 17.62
N HIS A 101 -2.51 -0.76 18.04
CA HIS A 101 -1.47 -1.49 18.75
C HIS A 101 -0.25 -1.79 17.87
N VAL A 102 -0.49 -2.14 16.60
CA VAL A 102 0.58 -2.46 15.63
C VAL A 102 1.19 -1.19 15.02
N TYR A 103 0.37 -0.19 14.75
CA TYR A 103 0.70 1.07 14.09
C TYR A 103 0.28 2.27 14.94
N PRO A 104 0.94 2.53 16.08
CA PRO A 104 0.51 3.55 17.05
C PRO A 104 0.61 4.99 16.55
N LYS A 105 1.26 5.22 15.41
CA LYS A 105 1.37 6.53 14.77
C LYS A 105 0.25 6.81 13.77
N LEU A 106 -0.56 5.81 13.43
CA LEU A 106 -1.76 6.01 12.65
C LEU A 106 -2.79 6.72 13.54
N ASP A 107 -3.38 7.79 13.02
CA ASP A 107 -4.36 8.60 13.74
C ASP A 107 -5.72 7.88 13.74
N ILE A 108 -5.81 6.84 14.56
CA ILE A 108 -6.97 5.96 14.68
C ILE A 108 -8.21 6.72 15.15
N ASP A 109 -8.02 7.67 16.06
CA ASP A 109 -9.13 8.42 16.65
C ASP A 109 -9.85 9.23 15.54
N LYS A 110 -9.10 9.82 14.59
CA LYS A 110 -9.70 10.42 13.38
C LYS A 110 -10.39 9.42 12.46
N LEU A 111 -9.95 8.17 12.38
CA LEU A 111 -10.64 7.15 11.57
C LEU A 111 -11.96 6.73 12.22
N GLN A 112 -11.99 6.65 13.55
CA GLN A 112 -13.20 6.40 14.33
C GLN A 112 -14.20 7.54 14.15
N ASP A 113 -13.75 8.80 14.26
CA ASP A 113 -14.61 9.98 14.05
C ASP A 113 -15.28 9.95 12.67
N ILE A 114 -14.51 9.65 11.61
CA ILE A 114 -15.04 9.57 10.24
C ILE A 114 -16.06 8.44 10.09
N PHE A 115 -15.85 7.31 10.77
CA PHE A 115 -16.81 6.21 10.74
C PHE A 115 -18.06 6.52 11.59
N GLN A 116 -17.90 7.25 12.69
CA GLN A 116 -19.02 7.71 13.51
C GLN A 116 -19.95 8.65 12.72
N GLU A 117 -19.40 9.50 11.85
CA GLU A 117 -20.20 10.31 10.91
C GLU A 117 -21.14 9.45 10.05
N PHE A 118 -20.73 8.22 9.68
CA PHE A 118 -21.59 7.29 8.93
C PHE A 118 -22.73 6.77 9.81
N THR A 119 -22.40 6.30 11.01
CA THR A 119 -23.41 5.72 11.90
C THR A 119 -24.45 6.76 12.28
N ASP A 120 -24.02 7.98 12.61
CA ASP A 120 -24.91 9.07 12.98
C ASP A 120 -25.90 9.41 11.84
N LYS A 121 -25.43 9.40 10.59
CA LYS A 121 -26.28 9.55 9.41
C LYS A 121 -27.26 8.39 9.23
N ALA A 122 -26.83 7.16 9.46
CA ALA A 122 -27.70 5.99 9.41
C ALA A 122 -28.83 6.07 10.45
N PHE A 123 -28.52 6.50 11.68
CA PHE A 123 -29.53 6.72 12.72
C PHE A 123 -30.48 7.88 12.38
N ALA A 124 -29.97 8.98 11.83
CA ALA A 124 -30.80 10.12 11.42
C ALA A 124 -31.81 9.75 10.31
N ASN A 125 -31.40 8.87 9.39
CA ASN A 125 -32.19 8.47 8.23
C ASN A 125 -32.94 7.14 8.45
N GLN A 126 -33.17 6.72 9.69
CA GLN A 126 -33.72 5.39 10.03
C GLN A 126 -35.02 4.99 9.33
N GLN A 127 -35.84 5.95 8.88
CA GLN A 127 -37.12 5.71 8.18
C GLN A 127 -36.97 5.52 6.67
N GLU A 128 -35.80 5.85 6.12
CA GLU A 128 -35.49 5.70 4.70
C GLU A 128 -35.02 4.27 4.38
N GLY A 129 -35.04 3.91 3.09
CA GLY A 129 -34.46 2.65 2.62
C GLY A 129 -32.94 2.63 2.79
N MET A 130 -32.35 1.47 3.07
CA MET A 130 -30.91 1.29 3.25
C MET A 130 -30.05 1.87 2.12
N TYR A 131 -30.55 1.90 0.89
CA TYR A 131 -29.78 2.45 -0.23
C TYR A 131 -29.51 3.97 -0.11
N SER A 132 -30.29 4.71 0.67
CA SER A 132 -30.11 6.15 0.92
C SER A 132 -28.72 6.48 1.50
N ILE A 133 -28.18 5.60 2.34
CA ILE A 133 -26.87 5.79 3.01
C ILE A 133 -25.70 5.20 2.22
N PHE A 134 -25.95 4.57 1.06
CA PHE A 134 -24.89 3.91 0.29
C PHE A 134 -23.85 4.89 -0.26
N GLY A 135 -24.30 6.05 -0.74
CA GLY A 135 -23.40 7.10 -1.23
C GLY A 135 -22.48 7.65 -0.14
N ASP A 136 -23.05 7.91 1.04
CA ASP A 136 -22.29 8.35 2.22
C ASP A 136 -21.29 7.28 2.68
N PHE A 137 -21.73 6.02 2.70
CA PHE A 137 -20.86 4.88 3.00
C PHE A 137 -19.64 4.81 2.07
N LEU A 138 -19.84 4.92 0.75
CA LEU A 138 -18.73 4.91 -0.21
C LEU A 138 -17.77 6.08 0.01
N GLY A 139 -18.30 7.28 0.28
CA GLY A 139 -17.49 8.45 0.60
C GLY A 139 -16.63 8.25 1.84
N ILE A 140 -17.19 7.63 2.89
CA ILE A 140 -16.49 7.35 4.14
C ILE A 140 -15.45 6.24 3.98
N LYS A 141 -15.77 5.16 3.24
CA LYS A 141 -14.81 4.12 2.86
C LYS A 141 -13.57 4.74 2.20
N VAL A 142 -13.77 5.59 1.20
CA VAL A 142 -12.66 6.26 0.49
C VAL A 142 -11.86 7.17 1.42
N ARG A 143 -12.50 7.97 2.27
CA ARG A 143 -11.82 8.85 3.23
C ARG A 143 -10.93 8.07 4.20
N ILE A 144 -11.42 6.96 4.74
CA ILE A 144 -10.68 6.12 5.68
C ILE A 144 -9.50 5.45 4.97
N LEU A 145 -9.75 4.79 3.83
CA LEU A 145 -8.69 4.10 3.09
C LEU A 145 -7.60 5.06 2.63
N ASN A 146 -7.95 6.28 2.19
CA ASN A 146 -6.97 7.30 1.83
C ASN A 146 -6.06 7.68 3.00
N LYS A 147 -6.62 7.89 4.20
CA LYS A 147 -5.81 8.21 5.39
C LYS A 147 -4.87 7.06 5.77
N VAL A 148 -5.33 5.82 5.64
CA VAL A 148 -4.53 4.62 5.88
C VAL A 148 -3.41 4.49 4.83
N TYR A 149 -3.70 4.77 3.55
CA TYR A 149 -2.70 4.81 2.49
C TYR A 149 -1.65 5.91 2.72
N ASP A 150 -2.08 7.13 3.06
CA ASP A 150 -1.17 8.25 3.34
C ASP A 150 -0.19 7.89 4.47
N TYR A 151 -0.69 7.24 5.52
CA TYR A 151 0.18 6.72 6.58
C TYR A 151 1.19 5.69 6.06
N ALA A 152 0.75 4.74 5.25
CA ALA A 152 1.64 3.71 4.68
C ALA A 152 2.77 4.35 3.85
N LEU A 153 2.43 5.32 3.01
CA LEU A 153 3.38 6.05 2.17
C LEU A 153 4.39 6.86 3.01
N ILE A 154 3.92 7.59 4.01
CA ILE A 154 4.74 8.54 4.76
C ILE A 154 5.58 7.83 5.84
N SER A 155 5.03 6.82 6.50
CA SER A 155 5.63 6.21 7.70
C SER A 155 6.32 4.88 7.41
N GLU A 156 5.69 4.00 6.62
CA GLU A 156 6.20 2.65 6.39
C GLU A 156 7.14 2.58 5.18
N LEU A 157 6.83 3.35 4.12
CA LEU A 157 7.58 3.41 2.86
C LEU A 157 8.71 4.44 2.82
N LYS A 158 8.95 5.19 3.90
CA LYS A 158 10.21 5.93 4.10
C LYS A 158 11.37 4.96 4.36
N VAL A 159 11.75 4.21 3.34
CA VAL A 159 12.94 3.35 3.33
C VAL A 159 14.19 4.15 2.93
N LEU A 160 14.01 5.32 2.31
CA LEU A 160 15.07 6.28 2.02
C LEU A 160 15.22 7.31 3.14
N LYS A 161 15.63 6.88 4.33
CA LYS A 161 16.46 7.76 5.16
C LYS A 161 17.90 7.40 4.82
N PHE A 162 18.50 8.14 3.87
CA PHE A 162 19.95 8.22 3.78
C PHE A 162 20.43 8.71 5.15
N ARG A 163 21.13 7.83 5.87
CA ARG A 163 21.73 8.12 7.16
C ARG A 163 23.23 8.11 6.97
#